data_AF-A0A934K4A7-F1
#
_entry.id   AF-A0A934K4A7-F1
#
_cell.length_a   1.000
_cell.length_b   1.000
_cell.length_c   1.000
_cell.angle_alpha   90.00
_cell.angle_beta   90.00
_cell.angle_gamma   90.00
#
_symmetry.space_group_name_H-M   'P 1'
#
loop_
_entity.id
_entity.type
_entity.pdbx_description
1 polymer ?
#
loop_
_entity_poly.entity_id
_entity_poly.type
_entity_poly.pdbx_seq_one_letter_code
_entity_poly.pdbx_strand_id
1 'polypeptide(L)'
;MQRADYDQALEAARQWIAEHGRFPQQQEWEYQAAGRPTTRTIKRRWGWEQLMREAAGSDHLGPRGDTRKAYRLELLCTLRRAREDLGRWPTASEWDAATSGHVSRRSYVRQFGTWRRACRTAARLKL
;
A
#
# COMPACT_ATOMS: atom_id res chain seq x y z
N MET A 1 -2.34 -32.96 5.59
CA MET A 1 -1.58 -32.80 4.33
C MET A 1 -1.10 -31.36 4.25
N GLN A 2 0.19 -31.13 3.99
CA GLN A 2 1.06 -30.30 4.81
C GLN A 2 1.00 -28.78 4.53
N ARG A 3 1.12 -27.97 5.59
CA ARG A 3 1.40 -26.52 5.54
C ARG A 3 2.58 -26.18 4.63
N ALA A 4 3.54 -27.11 4.51
CA ALA A 4 4.66 -27.05 3.58
C ALA A 4 4.24 -26.87 2.11
N ASP A 5 3.19 -27.57 1.63
CA ASP A 5 2.74 -27.44 0.25
C ASP A 5 2.13 -26.04 -0.01
N TYR A 6 1.44 -25.49 1.01
CA TYR A 6 0.84 -24.16 0.94
C TYR A 6 1.91 -23.07 0.89
N ASP A 7 2.87 -23.14 1.82
CA ASP A 7 3.97 -22.18 1.90
C ASP A 7 4.84 -22.23 0.63
N GLN A 8 5.05 -23.41 0.06
CA GLN A 8 5.78 -23.59 -1.20
C GLN A 8 5.05 -22.97 -2.40
N ALA A 9 3.72 -23.12 -2.49
CA ALA A 9 2.93 -22.46 -3.53
C ALA A 9 2.91 -20.93 -3.34
N LEU A 10 2.82 -20.46 -2.10
CA LEU A 10 2.80 -19.04 -1.75
C LEU A 10 4.14 -18.37 -2.11
N GLU A 11 5.26 -19.01 -1.76
CA GLU A 11 6.60 -18.51 -2.04
C GLU A 11 6.91 -18.51 -3.53
N ALA A 12 6.54 -19.58 -4.25
CA ALA A 12 6.70 -19.62 -5.70
C ALA A 12 5.89 -18.53 -6.42
N ALA A 13 4.69 -18.20 -5.90
CA ALA A 13 3.89 -17.11 -6.44
C ALA A 13 4.47 -15.73 -6.10
N ARG A 14 5.07 -15.55 -4.91
CA ARG A 14 5.81 -14.33 -4.55
C ARG A 14 6.99 -14.09 -5.48
N GLN A 15 7.83 -15.10 -5.67
CA GLN A 15 9.01 -15.03 -6.54
C GLN A 15 8.60 -14.68 -7.97
N TRP A 16 7.56 -15.33 -8.49
CA TRP A 16 7.04 -15.02 -9.82
C TRP A 16 6.66 -13.56 -9.98
N ILE A 17 5.92 -13.02 -9.01
CA ILE A 17 5.39 -11.66 -9.06
C ILE A 17 6.50 -10.63 -8.86
N ALA A 18 7.50 -10.92 -8.03
CA ALA A 18 8.69 -10.10 -7.89
C ALA A 18 9.51 -10.05 -9.20
N GLU A 19 9.63 -11.16 -9.90
CA GLU A 19 10.41 -11.27 -11.13
C GLU A 19 9.69 -10.69 -12.36
N HIS A 20 8.38 -10.92 -12.48
CA HIS A 20 7.61 -10.58 -13.69
C HIS A 20 6.69 -9.36 -13.50
N GLY A 21 6.51 -8.86 -12.27
CA GLY A 21 5.63 -7.74 -11.95
C GLY A 21 4.13 -8.00 -12.19
N ARG A 22 3.75 -9.25 -12.47
CA ARG A 22 2.37 -9.67 -12.78
C ARG A 22 2.09 -11.07 -12.27
N PHE A 23 0.81 -11.41 -12.18
CA PHE A 23 0.41 -12.77 -11.88
C PHE A 23 0.87 -13.77 -12.97
N PRO A 24 1.25 -14.98 -12.56
CA PRO A 24 1.46 -16.09 -13.49
C PRO A 24 0.16 -16.44 -14.18
N GLN A 25 0.20 -16.71 -15.49
CA GLN A 25 -0.89 -17.42 -16.15
C GLN A 25 -0.81 -18.92 -15.81
N GLN A 26 -1.95 -19.61 -15.89
CA GLN A 26 -2.02 -21.03 -15.51
C GLN A 26 -1.06 -21.90 -16.35
N GLN A 27 -0.92 -21.61 -17.64
CA GLN A 27 0.00 -22.35 -18.52
C GLN A 27 1.47 -22.09 -18.18
N GLU A 28 1.82 -20.85 -17.84
CA GLU A 28 3.17 -20.44 -17.44
C GLU A 28 3.57 -21.06 -16.09
N TRP A 29 2.60 -21.17 -15.18
CA TRP A 29 2.79 -21.82 -13.87
C TRP A 29 3.12 -23.31 -14.02
N GLU A 30 2.39 -24.01 -14.89
CA GLU A 30 2.57 -25.44 -15.16
C GLU A 30 3.92 -25.72 -15.87
N TYR A 31 4.35 -24.85 -16.79
CA TYR A 31 5.63 -25.01 -17.49
C TYR A 31 6.84 -24.97 -16.55
N GLN A 32 6.76 -24.15 -15.49
CA GLN A 32 7.82 -23.94 -14.49
C GLN A 32 7.57 -24.73 -13.19
N ALA A 33 6.71 -25.76 -13.20
CA ALA A 33 6.19 -26.42 -11.99
C ALA A 33 7.16 -27.39 -11.26
N ALA A 34 8.44 -27.42 -11.61
CA ALA A 34 9.38 -28.31 -10.94
C ALA A 34 9.51 -27.92 -9.45
N GLY A 35 9.01 -28.79 -8.55
CA GLY A 35 9.10 -28.58 -7.11
C GLY A 35 8.11 -27.54 -6.56
N ARG A 36 6.92 -27.37 -7.15
CA ARG A 36 5.82 -26.60 -6.55
C ARG A 36 4.44 -27.20 -6.87
N PRO A 37 3.39 -26.94 -6.07
CA PRO A 37 2.05 -27.47 -6.36
C PRO A 37 1.50 -27.02 -7.72
N THR A 38 0.88 -27.96 -8.44
CA THR A 38 0.24 -27.70 -9.75
C THR A 38 -0.99 -26.80 -9.62
N THR A 39 -1.41 -26.16 -10.72
CA THR A 39 -2.62 -25.32 -10.73
C THR A 39 -3.86 -26.09 -10.29
N ARG A 40 -3.96 -27.38 -10.64
CA ARG A 40 -5.03 -28.28 -10.20
C ARG A 40 -5.05 -28.47 -8.68
N THR A 41 -3.87 -28.61 -8.07
CA THR A 41 -3.72 -28.76 -6.62
C THR A 41 -4.10 -27.46 -5.90
N ILE A 42 -3.62 -26.33 -6.41
CA ILE A 42 -3.92 -25.00 -5.86
C ILE A 42 -5.42 -24.70 -5.95
N LYS A 43 -6.04 -24.88 -7.12
CA LYS A 43 -7.48 -24.63 -7.31
C LYS A 43 -8.35 -25.45 -6.38
N ARG A 44 -8.05 -26.76 -6.26
CA ARG A 44 -8.86 -27.68 -5.44
C ARG A 44 -8.75 -27.40 -3.94
N ARG A 45 -7.58 -26.98 -3.46
CA ARG A 45 -7.28 -26.91 -2.02
C ARG A 45 -7.39 -25.52 -1.44
N TRP A 46 -6.96 -24.50 -2.17
CA TRP A 46 -6.77 -23.16 -1.64
C TRP A 46 -7.43 -22.07 -2.49
N GLY A 47 -7.83 -22.40 -3.72
CA GLY A 47 -8.36 -21.42 -4.67
C GLY A 47 -7.22 -20.61 -5.29
N TRP A 48 -7.10 -20.70 -6.62
CA TRP A 48 -6.05 -20.01 -7.38
C TRP A 48 -6.00 -18.51 -7.09
N GLU A 49 -7.15 -17.84 -7.14
CA GLU A 49 -7.23 -16.40 -6.92
C GLU A 49 -6.90 -16.00 -5.48
N GLN A 50 -7.26 -16.83 -4.51
CA GLN A 50 -7.02 -16.57 -3.10
C GLN A 50 -5.53 -16.74 -2.76
N LEU A 51 -4.90 -17.81 -3.24
CA LEU A 51 -3.46 -18.01 -3.09
C LEU A 51 -2.66 -16.91 -3.79
N MET A 52 -3.06 -16.50 -5.00
CA MET A 52 -2.37 -15.42 -5.72
C MET A 52 -2.54 -14.08 -5.02
N ARG A 53 -3.73 -13.79 -4.49
CA ARG A 53 -3.98 -12.60 -3.66
C ARG A 53 -3.15 -12.60 -2.38
N GLU A 54 -2.92 -13.75 -1.79
CA GLU A 54 -2.11 -13.84 -0.57
C GLU A 54 -0.62 -13.77 -0.87
N ALA A 55 -0.17 -14.47 -1.92
CA ALA A 55 1.23 -14.51 -2.34
C ALA A 55 1.73 -13.12 -2.62
N ALA A 56 0.94 -12.38 -3.37
CA ALA A 56 1.32 -11.07 -3.82
C ALA A 56 1.14 -10.02 -2.70
N GLY A 57 0.73 -10.46 -1.50
CA GLY A 57 0.55 -9.66 -0.28
C GLY A 57 -0.59 -8.68 -0.42
N SER A 58 -0.85 -7.80 0.54
CA SER A 58 -1.73 -6.64 0.25
C SER A 58 -1.07 -5.60 -0.68
N ASP A 59 0.06 -5.95 -1.31
CA ASP A 59 0.99 -5.04 -1.99
C ASP A 59 0.77 -4.97 -3.52
N HIS A 60 0.39 -6.09 -4.13
CA HIS A 60 0.13 -6.22 -5.58
C HIS A 60 -1.29 -5.83 -6.05
N LEU A 61 -2.29 -5.72 -5.16
CA LEU A 61 -3.39 -4.79 -5.38
C LEU A 61 -2.74 -3.42 -5.21
N GLY A 62 -2.07 -2.96 -6.27
CA GLY A 62 -1.14 -1.83 -6.24
C GLY A 62 -1.66 -0.69 -5.38
N PRO A 63 -0.76 0.02 -4.69
CA PRO A 63 -1.07 0.70 -3.47
C PRO A 63 -2.10 1.80 -3.78
N ARG A 64 -3.35 1.55 -3.42
CA ARG A 64 -4.42 2.56 -3.41
C ARG A 64 -5.12 2.63 -2.07
N GLY A 65 -5.11 1.53 -1.32
CA GLY A 65 -5.53 1.50 0.09
C GLY A 65 -4.40 1.93 1.02
N ASP A 66 -3.24 1.27 0.90
CA ASP A 66 -2.11 1.47 1.81
C ASP A 66 -1.31 2.75 1.50
N THR A 67 -0.95 3.02 0.24
CA THR A 67 -0.40 4.36 -0.12
C THR A 67 -1.34 5.48 0.22
N ARG A 68 -2.68 5.33 0.12
CA ARG A 68 -3.56 6.44 0.48
C ARG A 68 -3.52 6.71 1.98
N LYS A 69 -3.38 5.66 2.78
CA LYS A 69 -3.18 5.77 4.23
C LYS A 69 -1.79 6.33 4.56
N ALA A 70 -0.73 5.81 3.94
CA ALA A 70 0.64 6.28 4.07
C ALA A 70 0.79 7.73 3.61
N TYR A 71 0.22 8.09 2.45
CA TYR A 71 0.16 9.46 1.95
C TYR A 71 -0.61 10.38 2.88
N ARG A 72 -1.78 9.94 3.40
CA ARG A 72 -2.49 10.70 4.43
C ARG A 72 -1.62 10.90 5.68
N LEU A 73 -0.90 9.88 6.13
CA LEU A 73 0.01 10.00 7.27
C LEU A 73 1.15 10.98 6.97
N GLU A 74 1.77 10.89 5.80
CA GLU A 74 2.81 11.81 5.32
C GLU A 74 2.33 13.26 5.33
N LEU A 75 1.14 13.53 4.79
CA LEU A 75 0.51 14.84 4.86
C LEU A 75 0.38 15.35 6.30
N LEU A 76 -0.12 14.51 7.22
CA LEU A 76 -0.28 14.90 8.63
C LEU A 76 1.07 15.13 9.32
N CYS A 77 2.09 14.33 9.01
CA CYS A 77 3.45 14.50 9.51
C CYS A 77 4.08 15.82 9.03
N THR A 78 3.94 16.16 7.75
CA THR A 78 4.43 17.43 7.18
C THR A 78 3.75 18.63 7.83
N LEU A 79 2.43 18.57 8.05
CA LEU A 79 1.69 19.58 8.82
C LEU A 79 2.20 19.72 10.26
N ARG A 80 2.62 18.62 10.88
CA ARG A 80 3.13 18.63 12.26
C ARG A 80 4.50 19.26 12.35
N ARG A 81 5.41 18.92 11.43
CA ARG A 81 6.74 19.55 11.33
C ARG A 81 6.61 21.06 11.17
N ALA A 82 5.76 21.50 10.25
CA ALA A 82 5.52 22.94 10.09
C ALA A 82 4.94 23.61 11.34
N ARG A 83 4.15 22.90 12.16
CA ARG A 83 3.71 23.41 13.47
C ARG A 83 4.88 23.52 14.45
N GLU A 84 5.77 22.54 14.48
CA GLU A 84 6.97 22.55 15.32
C GLU A 84 7.88 23.72 14.93
N ASP A 85 8.09 23.94 13.62
CA ASP A 85 8.90 25.03 13.09
C ASP A 85 8.31 26.42 13.37
N LEU A 86 6.99 26.58 13.24
CA LEU A 86 6.29 27.86 13.45
C LEU A 86 5.86 28.10 14.90
N GLY A 87 5.95 27.09 15.78
CA GLY A 87 5.36 27.09 17.12
C GLY A 87 3.82 27.14 17.15
N ARG A 88 3.16 27.22 15.99
CA ARG A 88 1.69 27.28 15.82
C ARG A 88 1.25 26.57 14.54
N TRP A 89 -0.04 26.25 14.43
CA TRP A 89 -0.56 25.69 13.19
C TRP A 89 -0.49 26.71 12.04
N PRO A 90 0.02 26.33 10.85
CA PRO A 90 0.06 27.22 9.69
C PRO A 90 -1.35 27.57 9.20
N THR A 91 -1.52 28.82 8.77
CA THR A 91 -2.74 29.24 8.09
C THR A 91 -2.76 28.72 6.64
N ALA A 92 -3.96 28.68 6.05
CA ALA A 92 -4.13 28.25 4.66
C ALA A 92 -3.31 29.11 3.67
N SER A 93 -3.24 30.42 3.90
CA SER A 93 -2.53 31.36 3.03
C SER A 93 -1.02 31.25 3.16
N GLU A 94 -0.51 31.08 4.40
CA GLU A 94 0.92 30.83 4.64
C GLU A 94 1.38 29.53 3.97
N TRP A 95 0.54 28.49 4.03
CA TRP A 95 0.82 27.23 3.36
C TRP A 95 0.82 27.39 1.83
N ASP A 96 -0.14 28.10 1.25
CA ASP A 96 -0.15 28.32 -0.21
C ASP A 96 1.07 29.15 -0.65
N ALA A 97 1.62 30.03 0.20
CA ALA A 97 2.83 30.79 -0.11
C ALA A 97 4.11 29.94 -0.10
N ALA A 98 4.19 28.90 0.74
CA ALA A 98 5.39 28.07 0.92
C ALA A 98 5.48 26.87 -0.06
N THR A 99 5.04 27.07 -1.31
CA THR A 99 4.82 25.99 -2.31
C THR A 99 6.06 25.13 -2.61
N SER A 100 7.28 25.61 -2.38
CA SER A 100 8.52 24.93 -2.74
C SER A 100 8.90 23.75 -1.83
N GLY A 101 8.35 23.67 -0.61
CA GLY A 101 8.79 22.71 0.42
C GLY A 101 7.77 21.64 0.79
N HIS A 102 6.54 21.71 0.27
CA HIS A 102 5.47 20.80 0.64
C HIS A 102 4.37 20.73 -0.42
N VAL A 103 3.58 19.67 -0.36
CA VAL A 103 2.35 19.53 -1.16
C VAL A 103 1.36 20.69 -0.93
N SER A 104 0.65 21.06 -2.00
CA SER A 104 -0.32 22.18 -1.96
C SER A 104 -1.47 21.95 -0.98
N ARG A 105 -2.06 23.04 -0.48
CA ARG A 105 -3.27 23.00 0.36
C ARG A 105 -4.41 22.21 -0.27
N ARG A 106 -4.55 22.27 -1.60
CA ARG A 106 -5.59 21.54 -2.36
C ARG A 106 -5.51 20.03 -2.11
N SER A 107 -4.30 19.46 -1.98
CA SER A 107 -4.11 18.04 -1.66
C SER A 107 -4.65 17.70 -0.27
N TYR A 108 -4.44 18.56 0.73
CA TYR A 108 -5.01 18.37 2.08
C TYR A 108 -6.54 18.44 2.07
N VAL A 109 -7.10 19.42 1.37
CA VAL A 109 -8.56 19.56 1.24
C VAL A 109 -9.16 18.32 0.56
N ARG A 110 -8.52 17.80 -0.50
CA ARG A 110 -8.98 16.58 -1.18
C ARG A 110 -8.93 15.34 -0.28
N GLN A 111 -7.92 15.22 0.58
CA GLN A 111 -7.76 14.04 1.43
C GLN A 111 -8.54 14.12 2.74
N PHE A 112 -8.76 15.30 3.31
CA PHE A 112 -9.35 15.48 4.64
C PHE A 112 -10.64 16.31 4.64
N GLY A 113 -11.10 16.78 3.48
CA GLY A 113 -12.30 17.58 3.28
C GLY A 113 -12.07 19.08 3.48
N THR A 114 -11.37 19.50 4.55
CA THR A 114 -11.04 20.91 4.80
C THR A 114 -9.67 21.07 5.44
N TRP A 115 -9.04 22.25 5.26
CA TRP A 115 -7.77 22.59 5.91
C TRP A 115 -7.85 22.46 7.44
N ARG A 116 -8.88 23.07 8.05
CA ARG A 116 -9.13 22.96 9.51
C ARG A 116 -9.30 21.51 9.97
N ARG A 117 -9.86 20.63 9.13
CA ARG A 117 -9.98 19.20 9.45
C ARG A 117 -8.64 18.48 9.34
N ALA A 118 -7.80 18.83 8.37
CA ALA A 118 -6.43 18.32 8.28
C ALA A 118 -5.60 18.68 9.53
N CYS A 119 -5.58 19.97 9.94
CA CYS A 119 -4.87 20.40 11.14
C CYS A 119 -5.40 19.71 12.41
N ARG A 120 -6.72 19.59 12.58
CA ARG A 120 -7.31 18.86 13.72
C ARG A 120 -6.95 17.39 13.73
N THR A 121 -6.86 16.77 12.55
CA THR A 121 -6.44 15.36 12.43
C THR A 121 -4.97 15.21 12.79
N ALA A 122 -4.12 16.12 12.32
CA ALA A 122 -2.69 16.12 12.64
C ALA A 122 -2.45 16.36 14.14
N ALA A 123 -3.26 17.19 14.79
CA ALA A 123 -3.20 17.40 16.24
C ALA A 123 -3.52 16.14 17.05
N ARG A 124 -4.40 15.28 16.54
CA ARG A 124 -4.84 14.02 17.19
C ARG A 124 -3.94 12.83 16.87
N LEU A 125 -3.04 12.97 15.89
CA LEU A 125 -2.11 11.91 15.54
C LEU A 125 -1.19 11.65 16.73
N LYS A 126 -1.26 10.49 17.37
CA LYS A 126 -0.23 10.06 18.32
C LYS A 126 0.85 9.37 17.50
N LEU A 127 2.06 9.93 17.55
CA LEU A 127 3.25 9.28 17.01
C LEU A 127 3.79 8.33 18.07
#